data_AF-A0A961Y1X0-F1
#
_entry.id   AF-A0A961Y1X0-F1
#
_cell.length_a   1.000
_cell.length_b   1.000
_cell.length_c   1.000
_cell.angle_alpha   90.00
_cell.angle_beta   90.00
_cell.angle_gamma   90.00
#
_symmetry.space_group_name_H-M   'P 1'
#
loop_
_entity.id
_entity.type
_entity.pdbx_description
1 polymer ?
#
loop_
_entity_poly.entity_id
_entity_poly.type
_entity_poly.pdbx_seq_one_letter_code
_entity_poly.pdbx_strand_id
1 'polypeptide(L)'
;VVADPKLLMFSRFRATPSSVAALLSFGVEARCLPKKHGGYEKAYKRRRFKLAAVPGPVMATFHPSPWLIRNTDPLAKAGATLGVVRGEVRRQILAALPKGIVERDTIKARRRHRSIARILASIESMAGVAERSAAGWSSAIGDDRAAQSAVRKWRQASPIDRLSPVELSDLVDYAIGAPGVALGRALLRHDPTILDVARYPELVQLSWQGLRPYLDNPVILSSLPGRNAVEQVMGAVVDGGFESVLDEHFWLRAQNLHEGAAGLAKDLKASLGLRAGSFSFHGIGGQPHKIPVRCHVAVPFGDAEAAPVVGAGGDVAQATPARPDEVRRSFNTPFWPHVLATTSVGQEGLDFHPWCAHVVHWDLSSNPLDLEQREGRIQRYAGLSVRRKLSKELRDEVLSDIAVARGSPWQCVECHAERFVDTSGLRPWWVLDGAEIHRYVFERPFGRDMLRFAQLREQRMIYRLALGQPNQEDFINVLSLGGAVIGALLQPLVLDFSAMGLRQQQAIAPGTLVNGEG
;
A
#
# COMPACT_ATOMS: atom_id res chain seq x y z
N VAL A 1 12.57 -7.77 11.30
CA VAL A 1 12.63 -7.68 9.82
C VAL A 1 11.29 -7.18 9.36
N VAL A 2 11.19 -5.95 8.85
CA VAL A 2 9.99 -5.49 8.15
C VAL A 2 9.99 -6.25 6.82
N ALA A 3 9.17 -7.30 6.71
CA ALA A 3 9.07 -8.05 5.46
C ALA A 3 8.33 -7.16 4.44
N ASP A 4 8.98 -6.86 3.32
CA ASP A 4 8.29 -6.16 2.24
C ASP A 4 7.18 -7.08 1.70
N PRO A 5 5.93 -6.58 1.62
CA PRO A 5 4.81 -7.50 1.69
C PRO A 5 4.34 -7.97 0.32
N LYS A 6 4.91 -7.44 -0.79
CA LYS A 6 4.48 -7.78 -2.16
C LYS A 6 5.49 -8.57 -2.94
N LEU A 7 4.93 -9.44 -3.79
CA LEU A 7 5.67 -10.42 -4.56
C LEU A 7 5.06 -10.55 -5.97
N LEU A 8 5.93 -10.44 -6.98
CA LEU A 8 5.60 -10.66 -8.38
C LEU A 8 6.14 -12.02 -8.81
N MET A 9 5.25 -12.93 -9.24
CA MET A 9 5.62 -14.28 -9.65
C MET A 9 5.44 -14.46 -11.15
N PHE A 10 6.47 -14.98 -11.82
CA PHE A 10 6.43 -15.35 -13.24
C PHE A 10 6.45 -16.87 -13.40
N SER A 11 5.62 -17.38 -14.32
CA SER A 11 5.71 -18.77 -14.80
C SER A 11 5.47 -18.84 -16.30
N ARG A 12 6.19 -19.70 -17.02
CA ARG A 12 5.94 -19.99 -18.44
C ARG A 12 4.64 -20.78 -18.68
N PHE A 13 4.10 -21.44 -17.64
CA PHE A 13 2.95 -22.32 -17.77
C PHE A 13 1.64 -21.58 -17.51
N ARG A 14 0.72 -21.61 -18.48
CA ARG A 14 -0.57 -20.88 -18.43
C ARG A 14 -1.42 -21.17 -17.19
N ALA A 15 -1.44 -22.41 -16.72
CA ALA A 15 -2.26 -22.81 -15.58
C ALA A 15 -1.67 -22.38 -14.21
N THR A 16 -0.37 -22.06 -14.14
CA THR A 16 0.32 -21.81 -12.88
C THR A 16 -0.18 -20.55 -12.17
N PRO A 17 -0.28 -19.37 -12.82
CA PRO A 17 -0.70 -18.16 -12.11
C PRO A 17 -2.04 -18.29 -11.41
N SER A 18 -3.05 -18.80 -12.11
CA SER A 18 -4.41 -18.94 -11.57
C SER A 18 -4.47 -19.98 -10.46
N SER A 19 -3.76 -21.11 -10.61
CA SER A 19 -3.70 -22.15 -9.58
C SER A 19 -3.01 -21.67 -8.31
N VAL A 20 -1.84 -21.03 -8.44
CA VAL A 20 -1.08 -20.51 -7.29
C VAL A 20 -1.84 -19.38 -6.60
N ALA A 21 -2.44 -18.46 -7.35
CA ALA A 21 -3.23 -17.36 -6.80
C ALA A 21 -4.44 -17.86 -5.99
N ALA A 22 -5.13 -18.88 -6.51
CA ALA A 22 -6.26 -19.50 -5.84
C ALA A 22 -5.84 -20.23 -4.56
N LEU A 23 -4.81 -21.09 -4.64
CA LEU A 23 -4.34 -21.87 -3.49
C LEU A 23 -3.76 -21.01 -2.38
N LEU A 24 -3.01 -19.95 -2.72
CA LEU A 24 -2.49 -19.00 -1.73
C LEU A 24 -3.62 -18.23 -1.05
N SER A 25 -4.59 -17.73 -1.82
CA SER A 25 -5.75 -17.02 -1.25
C SER A 25 -6.54 -17.93 -0.32
N PHE A 26 -6.81 -19.17 -0.75
CA PHE A 26 -7.49 -20.17 0.08
C PHE A 26 -6.69 -20.52 1.34
N GLY A 27 -5.37 -20.69 1.24
CA GLY A 27 -4.53 -20.97 2.40
C GLY A 27 -4.56 -19.87 3.45
N VAL A 28 -4.57 -18.61 3.03
CA VAL A 28 -4.69 -17.45 3.94
C VAL A 28 -6.08 -17.39 4.56
N GLU A 29 -7.14 -17.59 3.78
CA GLU A 29 -8.51 -17.69 4.30
C GLU A 29 -8.64 -18.81 5.33
N ALA A 30 -8.15 -20.01 5.03
CA ALA A 30 -8.23 -21.17 5.91
C ALA A 30 -7.46 -20.98 7.22
N ARG A 31 -6.37 -20.19 7.20
CA ARG A 31 -5.57 -19.86 8.37
C ARG A 31 -6.20 -18.77 9.24
N CYS A 32 -6.70 -17.70 8.62
CA CYS A 32 -7.18 -16.51 9.33
C CYS A 32 -8.65 -16.61 9.73
N LEU A 33 -9.51 -17.22 8.90
CA LEU A 33 -10.93 -17.27 9.18
C LEU A 33 -11.24 -18.25 10.32
N PRO A 34 -12.07 -17.86 11.30
CA PRO A 34 -12.33 -18.69 12.47
C PRO A 34 -13.17 -19.92 12.09
N LYS A 35 -12.63 -21.13 12.33
CA LYS A 35 -13.25 -22.43 12.02
C LYS A 35 -14.66 -22.65 12.59
N LYS A 36 -15.04 -21.93 13.66
CA LYS A 36 -16.27 -22.18 14.44
C LYS A 36 -17.54 -21.44 13.97
N HIS A 37 -17.49 -20.58 12.95
CA HIS A 37 -18.58 -19.62 12.67
C HIS A 37 -19.54 -19.97 11.51
N GLY A 38 -19.74 -21.25 11.21
CA GLY A 38 -20.83 -21.69 10.32
C GLY A 38 -20.53 -21.66 8.82
N GLY A 39 -19.26 -21.78 8.45
CA GLY A 39 -18.82 -22.04 7.07
C GLY A 39 -18.28 -20.82 6.31
N TYR A 40 -17.62 -21.12 5.18
CA TYR A 40 -16.90 -20.20 4.32
C TYR A 40 -17.75 -19.03 3.80
N GLU A 41 -19.01 -19.29 3.39
CA GLU A 41 -19.89 -18.23 2.89
C GLU A 41 -20.38 -17.28 3.98
N LYS A 42 -20.68 -17.79 5.18
CA LYS A 42 -21.20 -16.96 6.28
C LYS A 42 -20.16 -15.97 6.77
N ALA A 43 -18.88 -16.30 6.67
CA ALA A 43 -17.78 -15.39 7.02
C ALA A 43 -17.81 -14.10 6.19
N TYR A 44 -18.04 -14.21 4.88
CA TYR A 44 -18.05 -13.06 3.96
C TYR A 44 -19.40 -12.31 3.88
N LYS A 45 -20.51 -12.95 4.28
CA LYS A 45 -21.82 -12.28 4.38
C LYS A 45 -21.91 -11.30 5.57
N ARG A 46 -21.03 -11.41 6.58
CA ARG A 46 -21.05 -10.58 7.80
C ARG A 46 -20.23 -9.29 7.62
N ARG A 47 -20.91 -8.19 7.30
CA ARG A 47 -20.33 -6.82 7.36
C ARG A 47 -20.33 -6.28 8.78
N ARG A 48 -19.19 -5.82 9.28
CA ARG A 48 -19.00 -5.28 10.64
C ARG A 48 -19.17 -3.77 10.70
N PHE A 49 -18.84 -3.05 9.63
CA PHE A 49 -18.91 -1.58 9.60
C PHE A 49 -20.21 -1.11 8.95
N LYS A 50 -21.28 -1.07 9.76
CA LYS A 50 -22.59 -0.53 9.36
C LYS A 50 -22.89 0.76 10.12
N LEU A 51 -23.55 1.71 9.46
CA LEU A 51 -24.08 2.89 10.14
C LEU A 51 -25.38 2.52 10.85
N ALA A 52 -25.59 3.12 12.02
CA ALA A 52 -26.84 3.08 12.75
C ALA A 52 -27.60 4.40 12.54
N ALA A 53 -28.84 4.48 13.02
CA ALA A 53 -29.64 5.70 12.96
C ALA A 53 -29.15 6.85 13.88
N VAL A 54 -28.05 6.62 14.61
CA VAL A 54 -27.40 7.58 15.51
C VAL A 54 -25.91 7.56 15.21
N PRO A 55 -25.22 8.73 15.21
CA PRO A 55 -23.77 8.77 15.10
C PRO A 55 -23.10 7.90 16.16
N GLY A 56 -22.35 6.92 15.70
CA GLY A 56 -21.68 5.93 16.54
C GLY A 56 -20.19 5.78 16.23
N PRO A 57 -19.49 4.89 16.95
CA PRO A 57 -18.04 4.70 16.81
C PRO A 57 -17.60 4.40 15.38
N VAL A 58 -18.36 3.59 14.62
CA VAL A 58 -18.05 3.28 13.21
C VAL A 58 -18.04 4.54 12.35
N MET A 59 -19.05 5.41 12.49
CA MET A 59 -19.10 6.68 11.76
C MET A 59 -17.90 7.55 12.13
N ALA A 60 -17.60 7.71 13.42
CA ALA A 60 -16.47 8.51 13.89
C ALA A 60 -15.11 7.99 13.38
N THR A 61 -14.92 6.67 13.34
CA THR A 61 -13.67 6.02 12.91
C THR A 61 -13.35 6.32 11.45
N PHE A 62 -14.37 6.31 10.59
CA PHE A 62 -14.23 6.59 9.16
C PHE A 62 -14.53 8.05 8.80
N HIS A 63 -14.86 8.90 9.76
CA HIS A 63 -15.12 10.30 9.49
C HIS A 63 -13.80 11.07 9.36
N PRO A 64 -13.51 11.66 8.18
CA PRO A 64 -12.36 12.54 8.03
C PRO A 64 -12.66 13.92 8.64
N SER A 65 -12.67 14.02 9.97
CA SER A 65 -13.05 15.25 10.67
C SER A 65 -12.16 16.43 10.25
N PRO A 66 -12.71 17.49 9.59
CA PRO A 66 -11.91 18.64 9.15
C PRO A 66 -11.23 19.34 10.33
N TRP A 67 -11.88 19.33 11.50
CA TRP A 67 -11.33 19.94 12.70
C TRP A 67 -10.13 19.15 13.23
N LEU A 68 -10.23 17.82 13.37
CA LEU A 68 -9.08 17.02 13.82
C LEU A 68 -7.93 17.08 12.81
N ILE A 69 -8.22 16.98 11.52
CA ILE A 69 -7.18 17.02 10.48
C ILE A 69 -6.39 18.34 10.53
N ARG A 70 -7.05 19.47 10.76
CA ARG A 70 -6.39 20.79 10.81
C ARG A 70 -5.69 21.10 12.13
N ASN A 71 -6.17 20.54 13.24
CA ASN A 71 -5.71 20.90 14.59
C ASN A 71 -4.86 19.82 15.25
N THR A 72 -4.53 18.73 14.54
CA THR A 72 -3.65 17.69 15.05
C THR A 72 -2.58 17.34 14.04
N ASP A 73 -1.35 17.27 14.50
CA ASP A 73 -0.20 16.84 13.70
C ASP A 73 0.73 15.95 14.55
N PRO A 74 0.69 14.63 14.35
CA PRO A 74 1.64 13.70 14.98
C PRO A 74 3.11 13.95 14.59
N LEU A 75 3.39 14.56 13.43
CA LEU A 75 4.75 14.82 12.95
C LEU A 75 5.46 15.94 13.73
N ALA A 76 4.73 16.76 14.49
CA ALA A 76 5.32 17.72 15.43
C ALA A 76 6.26 17.08 16.47
N LYS A 77 6.14 15.76 16.69
CA LYS A 77 7.08 14.93 17.46
C LYS A 77 7.56 13.72 16.66
N ALA A 78 7.93 13.94 15.39
CA ALA A 78 8.46 12.92 14.52
C ALA A 78 9.66 12.18 15.17
N GLY A 79 9.72 10.86 15.03
CA GLY A 79 10.74 10.00 15.64
C GLY A 79 10.57 9.71 17.13
N ALA A 80 9.66 10.40 17.84
CA ALA A 80 9.42 10.16 19.26
C ALA A 80 8.56 8.90 19.53
N THR A 81 8.50 8.48 20.79
CA THR A 81 7.63 7.36 21.19
C THR A 81 6.15 7.72 21.09
N LEU A 82 5.29 6.71 20.91
CA LEU A 82 3.84 6.92 20.82
C LEU A 82 3.26 7.67 22.04
N GLY A 83 3.83 7.48 23.23
CA GLY A 83 3.43 8.22 24.43
C GLY A 83 3.69 9.73 24.33
N VAL A 84 4.84 10.11 23.77
CA VAL A 84 5.19 11.52 23.53
C VAL A 84 4.29 12.12 22.45
N VAL A 85 4.05 11.39 21.36
CA VAL A 85 3.13 11.80 20.29
C VAL A 85 1.71 11.99 20.82
N ARG A 86 1.20 11.06 21.64
CA ARG A 86 -0.10 11.21 22.33
C ARG A 86 -0.15 12.47 23.21
N GLY A 87 0.91 12.74 23.95
CA GLY A 87 1.03 13.95 24.77
C GLY A 87 1.00 15.25 23.95
N GLU A 88 1.66 15.24 22.80
CA GLU A 88 1.65 16.35 21.84
C GLU A 88 0.27 16.60 21.25
N VAL A 89 -0.36 15.56 20.69
CA VAL A 89 -1.69 15.65 20.08
C VAL A 89 -2.72 16.10 21.13
N ARG A 90 -2.61 15.63 22.37
CA ARG A 90 -3.43 16.13 23.48
C ARG A 90 -3.25 17.63 23.71
N ARG A 91 -2.01 18.13 23.68
CA ARG A 91 -1.72 19.56 23.84
C ARG A 91 -2.29 20.38 22.69
N GLN A 92 -2.15 19.91 21.45
CA GLN A 92 -2.69 20.57 20.26
C GLN A 92 -4.22 20.66 20.31
N ILE A 93 -4.91 19.58 20.67
CA ILE A 93 -6.37 19.55 20.87
C ILE A 93 -6.78 20.55 21.96
N LEU A 94 -6.10 20.58 23.10
CA LEU A 94 -6.40 21.52 24.19
C LEU A 94 -6.17 22.98 23.78
N ALA A 95 -5.16 23.25 22.95
CA ALA A 95 -4.88 24.59 22.44
C ALA A 95 -5.95 25.06 21.44
N ALA A 96 -6.54 24.14 20.68
CA ALA A 96 -7.59 24.44 19.69
C ALA A 96 -9.02 24.48 20.27
N LEU A 97 -9.22 24.00 21.51
CA LEU A 97 -10.50 24.05 22.21
C LEU A 97 -10.64 25.31 23.08
N PRO A 98 -11.89 25.75 23.38
CA PRO A 98 -12.11 26.84 24.33
C PRO A 98 -11.50 26.56 25.70
N LYS A 99 -10.85 27.57 26.29
CA LYS A 99 -10.28 27.47 27.64
C LYS A 99 -11.37 27.13 28.66
N GLY A 100 -11.07 26.22 29.59
CA GLY A 100 -11.97 25.85 30.67
C GLY A 100 -13.06 24.83 30.31
N ILE A 101 -13.09 24.32 29.07
CA ILE A 101 -14.09 23.34 28.63
C ILE A 101 -13.90 21.96 29.28
N VAL A 102 -12.68 21.63 29.72
CA VAL A 102 -12.35 20.33 30.30
C VAL A 102 -12.75 20.30 31.77
N GLU A 103 -13.70 19.44 32.11
CA GLU A 103 -14.17 19.24 33.48
C GLU A 103 -13.11 18.53 34.35
N ARG A 104 -13.18 18.72 35.66
CA ARG A 104 -12.38 17.94 36.62
C ARG A 104 -12.77 16.46 36.56
N ASP A 105 -11.79 15.57 36.70
CA ASP A 105 -12.03 14.12 36.71
C ASP A 105 -12.84 13.73 37.95
N THR A 106 -14.13 13.45 37.75
CA THR A 106 -15.05 13.03 38.81
C THR A 106 -15.84 11.80 38.37
N ILE A 107 -16.29 10.99 39.34
CA ILE A 107 -17.13 9.81 39.06
C ILE A 107 -18.40 10.20 38.27
N LYS A 108 -18.96 11.39 38.55
CA LYS A 108 -20.13 11.95 37.85
C LYS A 108 -19.82 12.30 36.39
N ALA A 109 -18.64 12.85 36.11
CA ALA A 109 -18.17 13.10 34.75
C ALA A 109 -17.98 11.79 33.97
N ARG A 110 -17.38 10.77 34.59
CA ARG A 110 -17.19 9.45 33.96
C ARG A 110 -18.52 8.74 33.60
N ARG A 111 -19.56 8.89 34.43
CA ARG A 111 -20.91 8.34 34.15
C ARG A 111 -21.64 9.05 32.99
N ARG A 112 -21.19 10.23 32.55
CA ARG A 112 -21.81 11.03 31.48
C ARG A 112 -21.08 10.91 30.13
N HIS A 113 -20.19 9.92 30.00
CA HIS A 113 -19.40 9.65 28.80
C HIS A 113 -20.28 9.60 27.54
N ARG A 114 -20.13 10.61 26.67
CA ARG A 114 -20.78 10.63 25.35
C ARG A 114 -19.97 9.81 24.38
N SER A 115 -20.65 9.29 23.35
CA SER A 115 -19.93 8.67 22.24
C SER A 115 -19.04 9.68 21.54
N ILE A 116 -17.86 9.23 21.10
CA ILE A 116 -16.91 10.02 20.30
C ILE A 116 -17.57 10.72 19.10
N ALA A 117 -18.51 10.06 18.43
CA ALA A 117 -19.24 10.63 17.30
C ALA A 117 -20.06 11.88 17.68
N ARG A 118 -20.66 11.90 18.88
CA ARG A 118 -21.36 13.09 19.38
C ARG A 118 -20.39 14.20 19.75
N ILE A 119 -19.26 13.86 20.35
CA ILE A 119 -18.21 14.83 20.71
C ILE A 119 -17.68 15.52 19.45
N LEU A 120 -17.33 14.74 18.42
CA LEU A 120 -16.88 15.28 17.14
C LEU A 120 -17.95 16.15 16.48
N ALA A 121 -19.21 15.71 16.44
CA ALA A 121 -20.30 16.51 15.90
C ALA A 121 -20.45 17.86 16.63
N SER A 122 -20.35 17.87 17.96
CA SER A 122 -20.41 19.09 18.76
C SER A 122 -19.20 20.01 18.57
N ILE A 123 -18.00 19.45 18.42
CA ILE A 123 -16.78 20.23 18.09
C ILE A 123 -16.91 20.85 16.70
N GLU A 124 -17.39 20.12 15.72
CA GLU A 124 -17.57 20.61 14.36
C GLU A 124 -18.69 21.64 14.22
N SER A 125 -19.73 21.52 15.05
CA SER A 125 -20.78 22.53 15.21
C SER A 125 -20.19 23.84 15.76
N MET A 126 -19.39 23.76 16.82
CA MET A 126 -18.65 24.91 17.36
C MET A 126 -17.69 25.53 16.32
N ALA A 127 -16.99 24.71 15.55
CA ALA A 127 -16.02 25.15 14.55
C ALA A 127 -16.65 25.64 13.22
N GLY A 128 -17.98 25.58 13.09
CA GLY A 128 -18.69 26.02 11.87
C GLY A 128 -18.47 25.11 10.65
N VAL A 129 -18.05 23.85 10.85
CA VAL A 129 -17.80 22.88 9.77
C VAL A 129 -18.81 21.72 9.73
N ALA A 130 -19.78 21.69 10.64
CA ALA A 130 -20.81 20.64 10.69
C ALA A 130 -21.60 20.50 9.38
N GLU A 131 -21.91 21.61 8.71
CA GLU A 131 -22.59 21.62 7.41
C GLU A 131 -21.77 20.95 6.31
N ARG A 132 -20.46 21.24 6.28
CA ARG A 132 -19.52 20.62 5.34
C ARG A 132 -19.41 19.11 5.59
N SER A 133 -19.30 18.71 6.86
CA SER A 133 -19.29 17.30 7.27
C SER A 133 -20.57 16.58 6.84
N ALA A 134 -21.73 17.18 7.09
CA ALA A 134 -23.02 16.61 6.72
C ALA A 134 -23.21 16.49 5.20
N ALA A 135 -22.81 17.51 4.43
CA ALA A 135 -22.84 17.48 2.96
C ALA A 135 -21.92 16.38 2.41
N GLY A 136 -20.68 16.28 2.90
CA GLY A 136 -19.74 15.25 2.49
C GLY A 136 -20.28 13.84 2.74
N TRP A 137 -20.83 13.58 3.94
CA TRP A 137 -21.48 12.30 4.25
C TRP A 137 -22.69 12.03 3.38
N SER A 138 -23.53 13.03 3.11
CA SER A 138 -24.73 12.87 2.28
C SER A 138 -24.38 12.41 0.86
N SER A 139 -23.21 12.82 0.34
CA SER A 139 -22.70 12.34 -0.95
C SER A 139 -22.21 10.87 -0.93
N ALA A 140 -21.90 10.32 0.25
CA ALA A 140 -21.21 9.03 0.39
C ALA A 140 -22.14 7.87 0.79
N ILE A 141 -23.28 8.15 1.44
CA ILE A 141 -24.13 7.12 2.05
C ILE A 141 -25.25 6.58 1.14
N GLY A 142 -25.56 7.26 0.03
CA GLY A 142 -26.69 6.91 -0.83
C GLY A 142 -28.05 6.96 -0.09
N ASP A 143 -28.93 6.00 -0.38
CA ASP A 143 -30.32 5.97 0.09
C ASP A 143 -30.55 5.28 1.45
N ASP A 144 -29.48 4.99 2.21
CA ASP A 144 -29.60 4.36 3.53
C ASP A 144 -30.27 5.31 4.54
N ARG A 145 -31.54 5.03 4.87
CA ARG A 145 -32.35 5.83 5.81
C ARG A 145 -31.73 5.95 7.20
N ALA A 146 -31.05 4.91 7.69
CA ALA A 146 -30.39 4.95 9.00
C ALA A 146 -29.17 5.87 8.94
N ALA A 147 -28.35 5.75 7.91
CA ALA A 147 -27.23 6.64 7.67
C ALA A 147 -27.69 8.11 7.53
N GLN A 148 -28.76 8.38 6.78
CA GLN A 148 -29.33 9.72 6.63
C GLN A 148 -29.83 10.28 7.97
N SER A 149 -30.39 9.45 8.85
CA SER A 149 -30.76 9.85 10.22
C SER A 149 -29.53 10.22 11.05
N ALA A 150 -28.44 9.44 10.97
CA ALA A 150 -27.21 9.76 11.67
C ALA A 150 -26.59 11.09 11.18
N VAL A 151 -26.53 11.32 9.86
CA VAL A 151 -26.03 12.57 9.27
C VAL A 151 -26.87 13.77 9.72
N ARG A 152 -28.20 13.66 9.74
CA ARG A 152 -29.08 14.72 10.26
C ARG A 152 -28.79 15.03 11.74
N LYS A 153 -28.60 14.00 12.57
CA LYS A 153 -28.25 14.17 13.99
C LYS A 153 -26.86 14.75 14.20
N TRP A 154 -25.91 14.46 13.31
CA TRP A 154 -24.59 15.09 13.30
C TRP A 154 -24.71 16.58 13.01
N ARG A 155 -25.47 16.94 11.96
CA ARG A 155 -25.74 18.34 11.56
C ARG A 155 -26.42 19.15 12.65
N GLN A 156 -27.33 18.54 13.41
CA GLN A 156 -28.11 19.18 14.47
C GLN A 156 -27.42 19.16 15.85
N ALA A 157 -26.17 18.70 15.93
CA ALA A 157 -25.47 18.65 17.20
C ALA A 157 -25.25 20.07 17.76
N SER A 158 -25.55 20.25 19.04
CA SER A 158 -25.24 21.50 19.74
C SER A 158 -23.72 21.67 19.86
N PRO A 159 -23.22 22.92 19.80
CA PRO A 159 -21.81 23.23 20.06
C PRO A 159 -21.33 22.61 21.38
N ILE A 160 -20.07 22.18 21.40
CA ILE A 160 -19.48 21.58 22.59
C ILE A 160 -19.41 22.63 23.73
N ASP A 161 -19.92 22.23 24.90
CA ASP A 161 -20.02 23.04 26.11
C ASP A 161 -19.08 22.58 27.23
N ARG A 162 -18.77 21.29 27.25
CA ARG A 162 -17.89 20.63 28.21
C ARG A 162 -17.23 19.41 27.60
N LEU A 163 -16.14 18.95 28.20
CA LEU A 163 -15.44 17.71 27.84
C LEU A 163 -14.88 17.03 29.10
N SER A 164 -15.19 15.75 29.32
CA SER A 164 -14.58 15.01 30.42
C SER A 164 -13.15 14.53 30.07
N PRO A 165 -12.30 14.20 31.06
CA PRO A 165 -10.95 13.70 30.79
C PRO A 165 -10.90 12.38 30.00
N VAL A 166 -11.90 11.51 30.15
CA VAL A 166 -12.04 10.27 29.37
C VAL A 166 -12.39 10.57 27.93
N GLU A 167 -13.36 11.48 27.71
CA GLU A 167 -13.74 11.93 26.36
C GLU A 167 -12.58 12.61 25.62
N LEU A 168 -11.74 13.36 26.35
CA LEU A 168 -10.51 13.92 25.80
C LEU A 168 -9.49 12.84 25.43
N SER A 169 -9.35 11.79 26.25
CA SER A 169 -8.48 10.66 25.92
C SER A 169 -8.95 9.95 24.65
N ASP A 170 -10.26 9.66 24.54
CA ASP A 170 -10.83 9.08 23.34
C ASP A 170 -10.61 9.97 22.13
N LEU A 171 -10.77 11.30 22.26
CA LEU A 171 -10.54 12.23 21.16
C LEU A 171 -9.08 12.20 20.68
N VAL A 172 -8.11 12.06 21.58
CA VAL A 172 -6.68 11.89 21.24
C VAL A 172 -6.45 10.55 20.54
N ASP A 173 -7.00 9.45 21.05
CA ASP A 173 -6.85 8.14 20.43
C ASP A 173 -7.49 8.09 19.03
N TYR A 174 -8.62 8.77 18.83
CA TYR A 174 -9.25 8.93 17.52
C TYR A 174 -8.45 9.85 16.60
N ALA A 175 -7.89 10.95 17.11
CA ALA A 175 -7.04 11.81 16.30
C ALA A 175 -5.86 11.03 15.71
N ILE A 176 -5.27 10.11 16.46
CA ILE A 176 -4.10 9.34 16.01
C ILE A 176 -4.51 8.09 15.23
N GLY A 177 -5.49 7.33 15.73
CA GLY A 177 -5.83 5.99 15.22
C GLY A 177 -7.00 5.93 14.26
N ALA A 178 -7.80 6.99 14.09
CA ALA A 178 -8.94 6.91 13.17
C ALA A 178 -8.45 6.93 11.70
N PRO A 179 -8.79 5.91 10.87
CA PRO A 179 -8.36 5.85 9.48
C PRO A 179 -8.84 7.06 8.67
N GLY A 180 -10.04 7.60 8.95
CA GLY A 180 -10.53 8.79 8.25
C GLY A 180 -9.67 10.04 8.51
N VAL A 181 -9.19 10.22 9.75
CA VAL A 181 -8.37 11.37 10.13
C VAL A 181 -6.94 11.21 9.61
N ALA A 182 -6.34 10.03 9.79
CA ALA A 182 -5.00 9.72 9.26
C ALA A 182 -4.94 9.88 7.73
N LEU A 183 -5.95 9.36 7.01
CA LEU A 183 -6.10 9.54 5.57
C LEU A 183 -6.22 11.02 5.19
N GLY A 184 -7.06 11.77 5.92
CA GLY A 184 -7.28 13.19 5.66
C GLY A 184 -6.04 14.05 5.88
N ARG A 185 -5.23 13.76 6.91
CA ARG A 185 -3.94 14.45 7.13
C ARG A 185 -2.92 14.15 6.04
N ALA A 186 -2.76 12.87 5.69
CA ALA A 186 -1.85 12.48 4.60
C ALA A 186 -2.27 13.14 3.28
N LEU A 187 -3.56 13.10 2.91
CA LEU A 187 -4.03 13.79 1.71
C LEU A 187 -3.84 15.30 1.79
N LEU A 188 -4.11 15.95 2.93
CA LEU A 188 -3.96 17.40 3.07
C LEU A 188 -2.51 17.86 2.82
N ARG A 189 -1.51 17.06 3.23
CA ARG A 189 -0.09 17.36 2.96
C ARG A 189 0.27 17.33 1.48
N HIS A 190 -0.49 16.59 0.67
CA HIS A 190 -0.22 16.41 -0.77
C HIS A 190 -1.19 17.19 -1.67
N ASP A 191 -2.43 17.39 -1.24
CA ASP A 191 -3.46 18.22 -1.87
C ASP A 191 -4.07 19.15 -0.80
N PRO A 192 -3.54 20.38 -0.64
CA PRO A 192 -4.04 21.35 0.33
C PRO A 192 -5.53 21.71 0.15
N THR A 193 -6.09 21.48 -1.04
CA THR A 193 -7.49 21.82 -1.38
C THR A 193 -8.48 20.74 -0.94
N ILE A 194 -8.03 19.57 -0.48
CA ILE A 194 -8.91 18.41 -0.20
C ILE A 194 -9.96 18.68 0.88
N LEU A 195 -9.72 19.65 1.77
CA LEU A 195 -10.66 20.06 2.81
C LEU A 195 -11.60 21.19 2.37
N ASP A 196 -11.45 21.74 1.18
CA ASP A 196 -12.33 22.78 0.64
C ASP A 196 -13.72 22.23 0.39
N VAL A 197 -14.74 23.10 0.44
CA VAL A 197 -16.16 22.69 0.36
C VAL A 197 -16.44 21.86 -0.90
N ALA A 198 -15.81 22.19 -2.02
CA ALA A 198 -15.99 21.50 -3.29
C ALA A 198 -15.35 20.10 -3.33
N ARG A 199 -14.21 19.91 -2.66
CA ARG A 199 -13.38 18.69 -2.74
C ARG A 199 -13.60 17.74 -1.57
N TYR A 200 -14.01 18.25 -0.41
CA TYR A 200 -14.21 17.46 0.81
C TYR A 200 -15.16 16.24 0.65
N PRO A 201 -16.24 16.28 -0.17
CA PRO A 201 -17.02 15.10 -0.49
C PRO A 201 -16.19 13.92 -1.03
N GLU A 202 -15.15 14.17 -1.82
CA GLU A 202 -14.25 13.14 -2.36
C GLU A 202 -13.51 12.40 -1.24
N LEU A 203 -13.05 13.13 -0.22
CA LEU A 203 -12.36 12.56 0.95
C LEU A 203 -13.30 11.67 1.77
N VAL A 204 -14.54 12.13 2.01
CA VAL A 204 -15.55 11.33 2.72
C VAL A 204 -15.90 10.07 1.93
N GLN A 205 -16.06 10.18 0.61
CA GLN A 205 -16.32 9.03 -0.26
C GLN A 205 -15.14 8.05 -0.29
N LEU A 206 -13.90 8.52 -0.36
CA LEU A 206 -12.71 7.68 -0.29
C LEU A 206 -12.67 6.90 1.03
N SER A 207 -12.87 7.59 2.16
CA SER A 207 -12.88 6.95 3.48
C SER A 207 -14.01 5.93 3.62
N TRP A 208 -15.24 6.28 3.24
CA TRP A 208 -16.44 5.46 3.48
C TRP A 208 -16.73 4.40 2.41
N GLN A 209 -16.48 4.70 1.14
CA GLN A 209 -16.76 3.81 0.01
C GLN A 209 -15.51 3.08 -0.50
N GLY A 210 -14.31 3.58 -0.21
CA GLY A 210 -13.04 2.91 -0.54
C GLY A 210 -12.46 2.17 0.66
N LEU A 211 -11.99 2.91 1.66
CA LEU A 211 -11.22 2.36 2.77
C LEU A 211 -12.06 1.46 3.69
N ARG A 212 -13.29 1.85 4.03
CA ARG A 212 -14.16 1.01 4.86
C ARG A 212 -14.43 -0.36 4.25
N PRO A 213 -14.90 -0.52 2.99
CA PRO A 213 -15.10 -1.86 2.42
C PRO A 213 -13.84 -2.71 2.37
N TYR A 214 -12.68 -2.08 2.13
CA TYR A 214 -11.38 -2.76 2.17
C TYR A 214 -11.09 -3.30 3.57
N LEU A 215 -11.25 -2.47 4.61
CA LEU A 215 -11.02 -2.86 6.01
C LEU A 215 -12.13 -3.74 6.60
N ASP A 216 -13.35 -3.72 6.05
CA ASP A 216 -14.46 -4.64 6.39
C ASP A 216 -14.29 -6.01 5.72
N ASN A 217 -13.04 -6.44 5.54
CA ASN A 217 -12.66 -7.74 5.04
C ASN A 217 -12.46 -8.70 6.24
N PRO A 218 -13.16 -9.84 6.28
CA PRO A 218 -13.09 -10.75 7.42
C PRO A 218 -11.71 -11.35 7.64
N VAL A 219 -10.90 -11.54 6.59
CA VAL A 219 -9.52 -12.03 6.71
C VAL A 219 -8.62 -10.97 7.36
N ILE A 220 -8.78 -9.69 6.97
CA ILE A 220 -8.05 -8.58 7.59
C ILE A 220 -8.47 -8.43 9.05
N LEU A 221 -9.77 -8.35 9.34
CA LEU A 221 -10.24 -8.16 10.72
C LEU A 221 -9.89 -9.34 11.64
N SER A 222 -9.86 -10.57 11.13
CA SER A 222 -9.49 -11.73 11.95
C SER A 222 -8.00 -11.83 12.25
N SER A 223 -7.13 -11.21 11.45
CA SER A 223 -5.69 -11.17 11.69
C SER A 223 -5.24 -10.05 12.63
N LEU A 224 -6.12 -9.08 12.92
CA LEU A 224 -5.81 -7.91 13.75
C LEU A 224 -6.16 -8.13 15.24
N PRO A 225 -5.31 -7.68 16.17
CA PRO A 225 -5.61 -7.72 17.61
C PRO A 225 -6.65 -6.66 17.98
N GLY A 226 -7.55 -6.97 18.92
CA GLY A 226 -8.53 -6.01 19.44
C GLY A 226 -9.82 -6.68 19.91
N ARG A 227 -10.61 -5.99 20.74
CA ARG A 227 -11.86 -6.56 21.30
C ARG A 227 -13.03 -6.44 20.32
N ASN A 228 -13.00 -5.43 19.46
CA ASN A 228 -14.02 -5.17 18.46
C ASN A 228 -13.38 -4.62 17.18
N ALA A 229 -14.14 -4.63 16.07
CA ALA A 229 -13.63 -4.26 14.75
C ALA A 229 -13.11 -2.82 14.66
N VAL A 230 -13.63 -1.90 15.47
CA VAL A 230 -13.17 -0.50 15.51
C VAL A 230 -11.79 -0.43 16.17
N GLU A 231 -11.62 -1.05 17.34
CA GLU A 231 -10.32 -1.13 18.02
C GLU A 231 -9.27 -1.83 17.16
N GLN A 232 -9.64 -2.90 16.45
CA GLN A 232 -8.75 -3.62 15.54
C GLN A 232 -8.19 -2.71 14.44
N VAL A 233 -9.08 -1.96 13.77
CA VAL A 233 -8.68 -1.04 12.71
C VAL A 233 -7.87 0.13 13.25
N MET A 234 -8.30 0.73 14.37
CA MET A 234 -7.56 1.86 14.94
C MET A 234 -6.17 1.45 15.43
N GLY A 235 -6.05 0.27 16.05
CA GLY A 235 -4.76 -0.31 16.42
C GLY A 235 -3.88 -0.52 15.19
N ALA A 236 -4.42 -1.11 14.11
CA ALA A 236 -3.69 -1.31 12.87
C ALA A 236 -3.22 -0.01 12.21
N VAL A 237 -4.00 1.08 12.29
CA VAL A 237 -3.61 2.40 11.78
C VAL A 237 -2.36 2.92 12.48
N VAL A 238 -2.30 2.76 13.81
CA VAL A 238 -1.17 3.21 14.63
C VAL A 238 0.03 2.28 14.48
N ASP A 239 -0.16 0.98 14.72
CA ASP A 239 0.91 -0.02 14.73
C ASP A 239 1.51 -0.22 13.33
N GLY A 240 0.68 -0.10 12.29
CA GLY A 240 1.09 -0.22 10.89
C GLY A 240 1.64 1.07 10.27
N GLY A 241 1.65 2.19 11.00
CA GLY A 241 2.11 3.48 10.48
C GLY A 241 1.31 3.94 9.25
N PHE A 242 -0.01 3.72 9.25
CA PHE A 242 -0.87 3.90 8.07
C PHE A 242 -0.78 5.30 7.46
N GLU A 243 -0.69 6.34 8.27
CA GLU A 243 -0.51 7.72 7.80
C GLU A 243 0.79 7.88 6.99
N SER A 244 1.91 7.34 7.48
CA SER A 244 3.20 7.39 6.79
C SER A 244 3.21 6.57 5.49
N VAL A 245 2.52 5.43 5.48
CA VAL A 245 2.32 4.61 4.27
C VAL A 245 1.54 5.38 3.21
N LEU A 246 0.55 6.18 3.63
CA LEU A 246 -0.21 7.03 2.72
C LEU A 246 0.60 8.22 2.21
N ASP A 247 1.42 8.87 3.04
CA ASP A 247 2.33 9.93 2.59
C ASP A 247 3.28 9.42 1.49
N GLU A 248 3.86 8.23 1.68
CA GLU A 248 4.71 7.57 0.67
C GLU A 248 3.95 7.32 -0.64
N HIS A 249 2.73 6.78 -0.53
CA HIS A 249 1.90 6.48 -1.67
C HIS A 249 1.51 7.76 -2.44
N PHE A 250 1.07 8.80 -1.74
CA PHE A 250 0.63 10.04 -2.36
C PHE A 250 1.77 10.82 -3.00
N TRP A 251 2.95 10.87 -2.37
CA TRP A 251 4.15 11.43 -2.98
C TRP A 251 4.47 10.76 -4.33
N LEU A 252 4.47 9.43 -4.36
CA LEU A 252 4.81 8.67 -5.57
C LEU A 252 3.73 8.81 -6.66
N ARG A 253 2.45 8.83 -6.28
CA ARG A 253 1.34 8.93 -7.24
C ARG A 253 1.17 10.33 -7.81
N ALA A 254 1.42 11.37 -7.02
CA ALA A 254 1.32 12.76 -7.48
C ALA A 254 2.24 13.06 -8.67
N GLN A 255 3.39 12.40 -8.75
CA GLN A 255 4.36 12.54 -9.85
C GLN A 255 3.89 11.92 -11.18
N ASN A 256 2.98 10.93 -11.12
CA ASN A 256 2.62 10.09 -12.26
C ASN A 256 1.14 10.19 -12.67
N LEU A 257 0.35 11.02 -11.96
CA LEU A 257 -1.07 11.22 -12.24
C LEU A 257 -1.28 12.41 -13.16
N HIS A 258 -2.09 12.23 -14.20
CA HIS A 258 -2.49 13.32 -15.10
C HIS A 258 -3.19 14.47 -14.35
N GLU A 259 -4.07 14.14 -13.40
CA GLU A 259 -4.78 15.13 -12.56
C GLU A 259 -3.88 15.64 -11.39
N GLY A 260 -2.62 15.21 -11.31
CA GLY A 260 -1.68 15.56 -10.23
C GLY A 260 -2.24 15.25 -8.83
N ALA A 261 -2.01 16.17 -7.90
CA ALA A 261 -2.48 16.07 -6.52
C ALA A 261 -4.01 15.96 -6.39
N ALA A 262 -4.77 16.65 -7.24
CA ALA A 262 -6.23 16.62 -7.20
C ALA A 262 -6.79 15.23 -7.54
N GLY A 263 -6.08 14.43 -8.34
CA GLY A 263 -6.48 13.07 -8.69
C GLY A 263 -6.28 12.02 -7.58
N LEU A 264 -5.53 12.33 -6.52
CA LEU A 264 -5.05 11.33 -5.55
C LEU A 264 -6.19 10.59 -4.84
N ALA A 265 -7.23 11.31 -4.42
CA ALA A 265 -8.34 10.72 -3.70
C ALA A 265 -9.14 9.73 -4.57
N LYS A 266 -9.37 10.11 -5.84
CA LYS A 266 -10.06 9.30 -6.84
C LYS A 266 -9.23 8.08 -7.25
N ASP A 267 -7.93 8.24 -7.46
CA ASP A 267 -7.00 7.16 -7.81
C ASP A 267 -6.93 6.11 -6.69
N LEU A 268 -6.77 6.53 -5.44
CA LEU A 268 -6.74 5.59 -4.31
C LEU A 268 -8.09 4.89 -4.12
N LYS A 269 -9.22 5.60 -4.26
CA LYS A 269 -10.56 5.01 -4.16
C LYS A 269 -10.76 3.91 -5.21
N ALA A 270 -10.35 4.18 -6.45
CA ALA A 270 -10.42 3.21 -7.55
C ALA A 270 -9.52 1.99 -7.30
N SER A 271 -8.35 2.19 -6.69
CA SER A 271 -7.41 1.12 -6.37
C SER A 271 -7.89 0.20 -5.25
N LEU A 272 -8.56 0.75 -4.23
CA LEU A 272 -9.15 -0.05 -3.13
C LEU A 272 -10.39 -0.85 -3.59
N GLY A 273 -10.97 -0.50 -4.73
CA GLY A 273 -12.19 -1.09 -5.28
C GLY A 273 -12.01 -2.41 -6.03
N LEU A 274 -10.79 -2.98 -6.08
CA LEU A 274 -10.53 -4.20 -6.84
C LEU A 274 -11.45 -5.36 -6.41
N ARG A 275 -12.22 -5.86 -7.36
CA ARG A 275 -12.99 -7.10 -7.21
C ARG A 275 -12.23 -8.20 -7.90
N ALA A 276 -11.31 -8.79 -7.16
CA ALA A 276 -10.49 -9.85 -7.70
C ALA A 276 -11.34 -11.10 -8.02
N GLY A 277 -10.97 -11.80 -9.11
CA GLY A 277 -11.75 -12.89 -9.70
C GLY A 277 -11.78 -14.17 -8.86
N SER A 278 -12.35 -15.22 -9.44
CA SER A 278 -12.24 -16.58 -8.88
C SER A 278 -11.63 -17.53 -9.90
N PHE A 279 -11.06 -18.62 -9.42
CA PHE A 279 -10.59 -19.73 -10.24
C PHE A 279 -11.26 -21.02 -9.79
N SER A 280 -11.68 -21.85 -10.74
CA SER A 280 -12.38 -23.10 -10.45
C SER A 280 -11.49 -24.30 -10.68
N PHE A 281 -11.29 -25.11 -9.64
CA PHE A 281 -10.67 -26.43 -9.77
C PHE A 281 -11.69 -27.47 -10.22
N HIS A 282 -11.21 -28.54 -10.86
CA HIS A 282 -12.05 -29.69 -11.22
C HIS A 282 -11.98 -30.73 -10.10
N GLY A 283 -13.14 -31.16 -9.60
CA GLY A 283 -13.23 -32.25 -8.64
C GLY A 283 -12.75 -33.56 -9.26
N ILE A 284 -12.02 -34.36 -8.46
CA ILE A 284 -11.56 -35.70 -8.87
C ILE A 284 -12.52 -36.74 -8.28
N GLY A 285 -13.03 -37.63 -9.13
CA GLY A 285 -13.94 -38.71 -8.75
C GLY A 285 -15.42 -38.29 -8.81
N GLY A 286 -16.27 -39.21 -9.27
CA GLY A 286 -17.71 -38.97 -9.45
C GLY A 286 -18.04 -38.10 -10.66
N GLN A 287 -19.21 -37.45 -10.63
CA GLN A 287 -19.64 -36.55 -11.71
C GLN A 287 -18.78 -35.27 -11.74
N PRO A 288 -18.44 -34.77 -12.95
CA PRO A 288 -17.64 -33.55 -13.10
C PRO A 288 -18.31 -32.38 -12.37
N HIS A 289 -17.59 -31.80 -11.41
CA HIS A 289 -18.04 -30.60 -10.71
C HIS A 289 -16.86 -29.62 -10.54
N LYS A 290 -17.19 -28.33 -10.46
CA LYS A 290 -16.23 -27.24 -10.28
C LYS A 290 -16.19 -26.79 -8.82
N ILE A 291 -14.99 -26.51 -8.32
CA ILE A 291 -14.75 -26.00 -6.98
C ILE A 291 -14.21 -24.56 -7.11
N PRO A 292 -15.07 -23.54 -6.99
CA PRO A 292 -14.67 -22.15 -7.13
C PRO A 292 -13.90 -21.65 -5.90
N VAL A 293 -12.75 -21.02 -6.14
CA VAL A 293 -11.87 -20.46 -5.12
C VAL A 293 -11.61 -18.99 -5.44
N ARG A 294 -11.68 -18.10 -4.44
CA ARG A 294 -11.49 -16.65 -4.62
C ARG A 294 -10.02 -16.32 -4.70
N CYS A 295 -9.62 -15.51 -5.67
CA CYS A 295 -8.26 -15.02 -5.83
C CYS A 295 -8.23 -13.55 -5.38
N HIS A 296 -7.91 -13.25 -4.13
CA HIS A 296 -8.05 -11.87 -3.60
C HIS A 296 -6.89 -11.41 -2.71
N VAL A 297 -6.17 -12.34 -2.07
CA VAL A 297 -4.87 -12.07 -1.46
C VAL A 297 -3.77 -12.16 -2.53
N ALA A 298 -3.91 -13.17 -3.40
CA ALA A 298 -3.09 -13.41 -4.57
C ALA A 298 -3.98 -13.38 -5.82
N VAL A 299 -3.52 -12.76 -6.90
CA VAL A 299 -4.31 -12.54 -8.12
C VAL A 299 -3.52 -12.96 -9.36
N PRO A 300 -4.13 -13.70 -10.31
CA PRO A 300 -3.52 -13.93 -11.61
C PRO A 300 -3.67 -12.70 -12.52
N PHE A 301 -2.63 -12.38 -13.26
CA PHE A 301 -2.61 -11.31 -14.26
C PHE A 301 -2.64 -11.92 -15.67
N GLY A 302 -3.75 -11.71 -16.40
CA GLY A 302 -3.92 -12.12 -17.79
C GLY A 302 -5.10 -13.06 -18.07
N ASP A 303 -5.43 -13.98 -17.15
CA ASP A 303 -6.48 -15.01 -17.32
C ASP A 303 -7.28 -15.20 -16.01
N ALA A 304 -8.10 -14.22 -15.63
CA ALA A 304 -9.03 -14.35 -14.48
C ALA A 304 -10.45 -14.63 -14.97
N GLU A 305 -11.08 -15.70 -14.48
CA GLU A 305 -12.53 -15.90 -14.66
C GLU A 305 -13.32 -14.96 -13.73
N ALA A 306 -14.49 -14.55 -14.21
CA ALA A 306 -15.50 -13.79 -13.46
C ALA A 306 -15.76 -14.41 -12.08
N ALA A 307 -15.72 -13.61 -11.01
CA ALA A 307 -16.16 -14.07 -9.70
C ALA A 307 -17.70 -14.24 -9.66
N PRO A 308 -18.25 -15.33 -9.12
CA PRO A 308 -19.69 -15.44 -8.90
C PRO A 308 -20.13 -14.44 -7.82
N VAL A 309 -21.09 -13.58 -8.15
CA VAL A 309 -21.72 -12.65 -7.19
C VAL A 309 -23.07 -13.21 -6.77
N VAL A 310 -23.24 -13.44 -5.47
CA VAL A 310 -24.57 -13.72 -4.91
C VAL A 310 -25.28 -12.38 -4.68
N GLY A 311 -26.28 -12.09 -5.49
CA GLY A 311 -27.13 -10.91 -5.36
C GLY A 311 -27.96 -10.94 -4.06
N ALA A 312 -28.50 -9.78 -3.68
CA ALA A 312 -29.33 -9.65 -2.47
C ALA A 312 -30.60 -10.51 -2.48
N GLY A 313 -31.00 -11.05 -3.64
CA GLY A 313 -32.12 -11.97 -3.84
C GLY A 313 -31.74 -13.44 -4.04
N GLY A 314 -30.47 -13.83 -3.93
CA GLY A 314 -30.01 -15.21 -4.14
C GLY A 314 -29.62 -15.56 -5.59
N ASP A 315 -29.86 -14.66 -6.55
CA ASP A 315 -29.39 -14.83 -7.93
C ASP A 315 -27.87 -14.73 -8.04
N VAL A 316 -27.25 -15.69 -8.73
CA VAL A 316 -25.81 -15.68 -9.03
C VAL A 316 -25.60 -14.90 -10.33
N ALA A 317 -25.26 -13.61 -10.21
CA ALA A 317 -24.83 -12.81 -11.35
C ALA A 317 -23.33 -13.04 -11.60
N GLN A 318 -22.95 -13.25 -12.86
CA GLN A 318 -21.53 -13.27 -13.25
C GLN A 318 -21.00 -11.82 -13.25
N ALA A 319 -20.05 -11.51 -12.37
CA ALA A 319 -19.36 -10.22 -12.43
C ALA A 319 -18.36 -10.19 -13.60
N THR A 320 -18.22 -9.05 -14.28
CA THR A 320 -17.14 -8.87 -15.25
C THR A 320 -15.78 -9.16 -14.59
N PRO A 321 -14.88 -9.94 -15.21
CA PRO A 321 -13.52 -10.14 -14.72
C PRO A 321 -12.82 -8.80 -14.47
N ALA A 322 -11.99 -8.72 -13.42
CA ALA A 322 -11.18 -7.54 -13.15
C ALA A 322 -10.29 -7.24 -14.36
N ARG A 323 -10.31 -5.97 -14.82
CA ARG A 323 -9.49 -5.58 -15.98
C ARG A 323 -8.01 -5.60 -15.57
N PRO A 324 -7.07 -6.00 -16.46
CA PRO A 324 -5.64 -6.00 -16.16
C PRO A 324 -5.14 -4.67 -15.56
N ASP A 325 -5.63 -3.54 -16.05
CA ASP A 325 -5.29 -2.22 -15.51
C ASP A 325 -5.74 -2.00 -14.06
N GLU A 326 -6.91 -2.53 -13.67
CA GLU A 326 -7.40 -2.44 -12.30
C GLU A 326 -6.53 -3.27 -11.35
N VAL A 327 -6.14 -4.47 -11.79
CA VAL A 327 -5.23 -5.34 -11.03
C VAL A 327 -3.87 -4.67 -10.86
N ARG A 328 -3.29 -4.13 -11.95
CA ARG A 328 -2.03 -3.37 -11.90
C ARG A 328 -2.13 -2.20 -10.94
N ARG A 329 -3.17 -1.37 -11.08
CA ARG A 329 -3.37 -0.19 -10.23
C ARG A 329 -3.39 -0.58 -8.76
N SER A 330 -4.15 -1.62 -8.41
CA SER A 330 -4.30 -2.09 -7.03
C SER A 330 -3.03 -2.72 -6.48
N PHE A 331 -2.32 -3.52 -7.29
CA PHE A 331 -1.02 -4.08 -6.91
C PHE A 331 0.04 -2.99 -6.68
N ASN A 332 -0.04 -1.86 -7.39
CA ASN A 332 0.83 -0.70 -7.20
C ASN A 332 0.43 0.23 -6.04
N THR A 333 -0.41 -0.25 -5.13
CA THR A 333 -0.70 0.38 -3.83
C THR A 333 -0.12 -0.47 -2.69
N PRO A 334 -0.03 0.02 -1.44
CA PRO A 334 0.37 -0.82 -0.30
C PRO A 334 -0.70 -1.85 0.11
N PHE A 335 -1.86 -1.86 -0.56
CA PHE A 335 -3.02 -2.68 -0.24
C PHE A 335 -3.08 -3.96 -1.08
N TRP A 336 -4.08 -4.81 -0.85
CA TRP A 336 -4.25 -6.05 -1.61
C TRP A 336 -4.40 -5.78 -3.12
N PRO A 337 -3.89 -6.67 -3.98
CA PRO A 337 -3.27 -7.97 -3.66
C PRO A 337 -1.78 -7.87 -3.31
N HIS A 338 -1.30 -8.84 -2.52
CA HIS A 338 0.12 -8.96 -2.12
C HIS A 338 0.92 -9.84 -3.06
N VAL A 339 0.27 -10.80 -3.72
CA VAL A 339 0.92 -11.67 -4.70
C VAL A 339 0.27 -11.43 -6.05
N LEU A 340 1.06 -11.06 -7.04
CA LEU A 340 0.63 -11.00 -8.43
C LEU A 340 1.34 -12.11 -9.19
N ALA A 341 0.58 -13.02 -9.77
CA ALA A 341 1.12 -14.12 -10.56
C ALA A 341 0.83 -13.90 -12.04
N THR A 342 1.81 -14.08 -12.92
CA THR A 342 1.62 -13.85 -14.36
C THR A 342 2.40 -14.82 -15.22
N THR A 343 1.91 -15.03 -16.44
CA THR A 343 2.61 -15.81 -17.47
C THR A 343 3.45 -14.98 -18.42
N SER A 344 3.11 -13.70 -18.59
CA SER A 344 3.70 -12.88 -19.63
C SER A 344 4.72 -11.90 -19.06
N VAL A 345 5.79 -11.75 -19.82
CA VAL A 345 6.70 -10.60 -19.77
C VAL A 345 6.23 -9.52 -20.78
N GLY A 346 5.19 -9.81 -21.57
CA GLY A 346 4.98 -9.26 -22.92
C GLY A 346 3.99 -8.11 -23.10
N GLN A 347 3.65 -7.35 -22.07
CA GLN A 347 3.08 -6.01 -22.30
C GLN A 347 4.13 -4.97 -21.95
N GLU A 348 4.74 -4.37 -22.96
CA GLU A 348 5.57 -3.17 -22.81
C GLU A 348 4.79 -2.11 -21.98
N GLY A 349 5.45 -1.43 -21.05
CA GLY A 349 4.83 -0.36 -20.24
C GLY A 349 4.05 -0.79 -18.98
N LEU A 350 4.09 -2.07 -18.57
CA LEU A 350 3.61 -2.47 -17.25
C LEU A 350 4.72 -2.43 -16.20
N ASP A 351 4.54 -1.62 -15.15
CA ASP A 351 5.48 -1.53 -14.03
C ASP A 351 4.81 -1.91 -12.71
N PHE A 352 5.56 -2.61 -11.85
CA PHE A 352 5.11 -3.16 -10.58
C PHE A 352 6.01 -2.78 -9.38
N HIS A 353 7.00 -1.92 -9.61
CA HIS A 353 7.98 -1.44 -8.63
C HIS A 353 7.47 -0.61 -7.42
N PRO A 354 6.31 0.10 -7.46
CA PRO A 354 5.93 1.04 -6.40
C PRO A 354 5.94 0.46 -4.99
N TRP A 355 5.44 -0.77 -4.85
CA TRP A 355 5.31 -1.45 -3.55
C TRP A 355 5.83 -2.89 -3.59
N CYS A 356 6.59 -3.26 -4.62
CA CYS A 356 7.12 -4.62 -4.79
C CYS A 356 8.64 -4.59 -4.94
N ALA A 357 9.33 -5.36 -4.08
CA ALA A 357 10.77 -5.60 -4.15
C ALA A 357 11.12 -7.09 -4.28
N HIS A 358 10.12 -7.98 -4.34
CA HIS A 358 10.32 -9.42 -4.46
C HIS A 358 9.84 -9.93 -5.82
N VAL A 359 10.71 -10.68 -6.51
CA VAL A 359 10.37 -11.40 -7.74
C VAL A 359 10.61 -12.88 -7.56
N VAL A 360 9.63 -13.69 -7.97
CA VAL A 360 9.71 -15.15 -7.97
C VAL A 360 9.71 -15.65 -9.41
N HIS A 361 10.75 -16.38 -9.76
CA HIS A 361 10.78 -17.17 -10.98
C HIS A 361 10.30 -18.58 -10.64
N TRP A 362 9.00 -18.84 -10.86
CA TRP A 362 8.42 -20.19 -10.66
C TRP A 362 9.13 -21.21 -11.55
N ASP A 363 9.46 -20.77 -12.75
CA ASP A 363 10.35 -21.43 -13.70
C ASP A 363 11.31 -20.40 -14.30
N LEU A 364 12.48 -20.87 -14.70
CA LEU A 364 13.47 -20.03 -15.38
C LEU A 364 13.01 -19.70 -16.80
N SER A 365 13.32 -18.48 -17.25
CA SER A 365 13.11 -18.07 -18.63
C SER A 365 14.01 -18.87 -19.58
N SER A 366 13.62 -18.88 -20.86
CA SER A 366 14.41 -19.53 -21.92
C SER A 366 15.69 -18.77 -22.24
N ASN A 367 15.66 -17.44 -22.17
CA ASN A 367 16.77 -16.56 -22.53
C ASN A 367 17.07 -15.54 -21.40
N PRO A 368 18.28 -14.94 -21.37
CA PRO A 368 18.68 -13.98 -20.33
C PRO A 368 17.97 -12.62 -20.43
N LEU A 369 17.55 -12.21 -21.63
CA LEU A 369 16.80 -10.95 -21.82
C LEU A 369 15.44 -10.99 -21.12
N ASP A 370 14.70 -12.08 -21.26
CA ASP A 370 13.41 -12.31 -20.59
C ASP A 370 13.58 -12.26 -19.06
N LEU A 371 14.69 -12.81 -18.54
CA LEU A 371 15.00 -12.74 -17.12
C LEU A 371 15.19 -11.28 -16.68
N GLU A 372 15.98 -10.52 -17.44
CA GLU A 372 16.22 -9.10 -17.18
C GLU A 372 14.94 -8.27 -17.31
N GLN A 373 14.10 -8.52 -18.31
CA GLN A 373 12.83 -7.83 -18.48
C GLN A 373 11.85 -8.14 -17.35
N ARG A 374 11.80 -9.39 -16.86
CA ARG A 374 10.99 -9.79 -15.68
C ARG A 374 11.42 -9.02 -14.44
N GLU A 375 12.72 -8.95 -14.18
CA GLU A 375 13.28 -8.20 -13.05
C GLU A 375 13.06 -6.69 -13.20
N GLY A 376 13.21 -6.17 -14.42
CA GLY A 376 13.00 -4.76 -14.77
C GLY A 376 11.59 -4.26 -14.46
N ARG A 377 10.59 -5.14 -14.30
CA ARG A 377 9.23 -4.76 -13.88
C ARG A 377 9.16 -4.20 -12.46
N ILE A 378 10.08 -4.59 -11.59
CA ILE A 378 10.15 -4.13 -10.20
C ILE A 378 11.38 -3.25 -9.91
N GLN A 379 12.28 -3.13 -10.89
CA GLN A 379 13.47 -2.29 -10.80
C GLN A 379 13.34 -1.08 -11.74
N ARG A 380 12.63 -0.06 -11.26
CA ARG A 380 12.39 1.22 -11.97
C ARG A 380 12.72 2.41 -11.06
N TYR A 381 12.66 3.61 -11.63
CA TYR A 381 12.75 4.87 -10.90
C TYR A 381 11.90 4.85 -9.63
N ALA A 382 12.49 5.28 -8.52
CA ALA A 382 11.85 5.33 -7.20
C ALA A 382 11.23 3.97 -6.76
N GLY A 383 11.83 2.85 -7.19
CA GLY A 383 11.46 1.51 -6.74
C GLY A 383 11.54 1.34 -5.23
N LEU A 384 10.72 0.44 -4.67
CA LEU A 384 10.59 0.24 -3.23
C LEU A 384 11.94 0.05 -2.51
N SER A 385 12.86 -0.76 -3.07
CA SER A 385 14.16 -1.01 -2.46
C SER A 385 15.00 0.27 -2.32
N VAL A 386 14.96 1.15 -3.31
CA VAL A 386 15.68 2.44 -3.31
C VAL A 386 15.12 3.34 -2.23
N ARG A 387 13.81 3.57 -2.21
CA ARG A 387 13.25 4.51 -1.23
C ARG A 387 13.24 3.96 0.19
N ARG A 388 13.24 2.63 0.40
CA ARG A 388 13.54 2.01 1.71
C ARG A 388 14.96 2.33 2.17
N LYS A 389 15.94 2.22 1.28
CA LYS A 389 17.34 2.52 1.56
C LYS A 389 17.53 4.01 1.87
N LEU A 390 16.98 4.91 1.05
CA LEU A 390 16.98 6.36 1.30
C LEU A 390 16.32 6.70 2.64
N SER A 391 15.14 6.13 2.93
CA SER A 391 14.45 6.36 4.21
C SER A 391 15.28 5.94 5.42
N LYS A 392 16.15 4.93 5.27
CA LYS A 392 17.03 4.46 6.33
C LYS A 392 18.26 5.35 6.49
N GLU A 393 18.86 5.81 5.39
CA GLU A 393 20.05 6.66 5.42
C GLU A 393 19.73 8.10 5.84
N LEU A 394 18.59 8.63 5.38
CA LEU A 394 18.19 10.02 5.60
C LEU A 394 17.27 10.20 6.82
N ARG A 395 17.02 9.13 7.58
CA ARG A 395 16.01 9.10 8.65
C ARG A 395 16.15 10.25 9.63
N ASP A 396 17.30 10.37 10.27
CA ASP A 396 17.48 11.29 11.38
C ASP A 396 17.45 12.74 10.91
N GLU A 397 18.02 13.00 9.73
CA GLU A 397 18.04 14.32 9.09
C GLU A 397 16.62 14.76 8.71
N VAL A 398 15.85 13.90 8.03
CA VAL A 398 14.46 14.18 7.65
C VAL A 398 13.60 14.42 8.89
N LEU A 399 13.71 13.58 9.93
CA LEU A 399 12.90 13.76 11.15
C LEU A 399 13.28 15.01 11.95
N SER A 400 14.51 15.52 11.79
CA SER A 400 14.97 16.78 12.41
C SER A 400 14.61 18.03 11.61
N ASP A 401 14.19 17.86 10.36
CA ASP A 401 13.89 18.96 9.45
C ASP A 401 12.57 19.65 9.83
N ILE A 402 12.64 20.96 10.04
CA ILE A 402 11.48 21.78 10.41
C ILE A 402 10.41 21.74 9.31
N ALA A 403 10.79 21.51 8.06
CA ALA A 403 9.87 21.40 6.94
C ALA A 403 8.94 20.17 7.05
N VAL A 404 9.34 19.10 7.74
CA VAL A 404 8.50 17.90 7.91
C VAL A 404 7.23 18.18 8.69
N ALA A 405 7.26 19.14 9.63
CA ALA A 405 6.05 19.54 10.36
C ALA A 405 5.07 20.36 9.50
N ARG A 406 5.49 20.82 8.30
CA ARG A 406 4.68 21.67 7.41
C ARG A 406 4.38 21.04 6.06
N GLY A 407 5.01 19.92 5.72
CA GLY A 407 4.92 19.27 4.42
C GLY A 407 5.01 17.75 4.52
N SER A 408 5.13 17.09 3.38
CA SER A 408 5.28 15.63 3.36
C SER A 408 6.71 15.23 3.76
N PRO A 409 6.91 14.24 4.66
CA PRO A 409 8.23 13.70 4.93
C PRO A 409 8.99 13.27 3.67
N TRP A 410 8.26 12.84 2.63
CA TRP A 410 8.85 12.38 1.37
C TRP A 410 9.38 13.50 0.48
N GLN A 411 8.85 14.72 0.60
CA GLN A 411 9.45 15.89 -0.05
C GLN A 411 10.80 16.23 0.59
N CYS A 412 10.92 16.08 1.91
CA CYS A 412 12.21 16.23 2.60
C CYS A 412 13.18 15.11 2.17
N VAL A 413 12.73 13.85 2.12
CA VAL A 413 13.56 12.75 1.57
C VAL A 413 14.06 13.09 0.16
N GLU A 414 13.19 13.62 -0.70
CA GLU A 414 13.52 13.99 -2.06
C GLU A 414 14.60 15.07 -2.13
N CYS A 415 14.43 16.16 -1.38
CA CYS A 415 15.43 17.23 -1.28
C CYS A 415 16.77 16.73 -0.72
N HIS A 416 16.75 15.96 0.37
CA HIS A 416 17.96 15.41 0.97
C HIS A 416 18.65 14.37 0.09
N ALA A 417 17.90 13.69 -0.78
CA ALA A 417 18.43 12.68 -1.70
C ALA A 417 19.22 13.27 -2.88
N GLU A 418 19.08 14.56 -3.17
CA GLU A 418 19.85 15.26 -4.23
C GLU A 418 21.37 15.14 -4.04
N ARG A 419 21.84 15.00 -2.78
CA ARG A 419 23.26 14.80 -2.47
C ARG A 419 23.87 13.53 -3.07
N PHE A 420 23.04 12.53 -3.39
CA PHE A 420 23.49 11.24 -3.91
C PHE A 420 23.50 11.20 -5.44
N VAL A 421 23.08 12.28 -6.11
CA VAL A 421 23.10 12.40 -7.57
C VAL A 421 24.56 12.41 -8.04
N ASP A 422 24.85 11.58 -9.03
CA ASP A 422 26.15 11.49 -9.66
C ASP A 422 26.08 11.88 -11.15
N THR A 423 27.21 11.80 -11.84
CA THR A 423 27.32 12.12 -13.27
C THR A 423 26.51 11.18 -14.17
N SER A 424 26.07 10.01 -13.67
CA SER A 424 25.26 9.06 -14.46
C SER A 424 23.82 9.52 -14.62
N GLY A 425 23.32 10.39 -13.73
CA GLY A 425 21.91 10.77 -13.64
C GLY A 425 20.97 9.65 -13.17
N LEU A 426 21.51 8.47 -12.84
CA LEU A 426 20.75 7.31 -12.39
C LEU A 426 20.67 7.22 -10.86
N ARG A 427 21.64 7.79 -10.14
CA ARG A 427 21.61 7.85 -8.67
C ARG A 427 20.78 9.04 -8.18
N PRO A 428 20.08 8.92 -7.03
CA PRO A 428 19.85 7.69 -6.26
C PRO A 428 18.65 6.87 -6.75
N TRP A 429 17.80 7.43 -7.61
CA TRP A 429 16.43 6.95 -7.82
C TRP A 429 16.30 5.70 -8.69
N TRP A 430 17.24 5.45 -9.58
CA TRP A 430 17.34 4.17 -10.31
C TRP A 430 18.34 3.23 -9.64
N VAL A 431 19.43 3.78 -9.12
CA VAL A 431 20.55 3.04 -8.52
C VAL A 431 20.91 3.62 -7.17
N LEU A 432 20.92 2.77 -6.14
CA LEU A 432 21.49 3.10 -4.85
C LEU A 432 22.13 1.85 -4.24
N ASP A 433 23.27 2.03 -3.59
CA ASP A 433 24.02 0.93 -3.01
C ASP A 433 23.24 0.30 -1.85
N GLY A 434 23.19 -1.03 -1.81
CA GLY A 434 22.36 -1.77 -0.85
C GLY A 434 20.85 -1.72 -1.09
N ALA A 435 20.36 -1.06 -2.16
CA ALA A 435 18.95 -1.06 -2.55
C ALA A 435 18.60 -2.19 -3.52
N GLU A 436 18.73 -3.44 -3.07
CA GLU A 436 18.54 -4.62 -3.93
C GLU A 436 17.11 -5.15 -3.93
N ILE A 437 16.70 -5.73 -5.05
CA ILE A 437 15.49 -6.56 -5.13
C ILE A 437 15.81 -7.99 -4.69
N HIS A 438 14.82 -8.67 -4.12
CA HIS A 438 14.92 -10.05 -3.72
C HIS A 438 14.43 -10.97 -4.83
N ARG A 439 15.28 -11.92 -5.23
CA ARG A 439 14.99 -12.91 -6.27
C ARG A 439 14.83 -14.27 -5.64
N TYR A 440 13.77 -14.95 -6.00
CA TYR A 440 13.53 -16.33 -5.58
C TYR A 440 13.43 -17.23 -6.80
N VAL A 441 14.16 -18.33 -6.76
CA VAL A 441 14.11 -19.41 -7.73
C VAL A 441 13.81 -20.68 -6.96
N PHE A 442 12.86 -21.49 -7.43
CA PHE A 442 12.58 -22.78 -6.81
C PHE A 442 13.56 -23.83 -7.33
N GLU A 443 14.37 -24.37 -6.42
CA GLU A 443 15.19 -25.53 -6.71
C GLU A 443 14.36 -26.79 -6.57
N ARG A 444 14.34 -27.61 -7.62
CA ARG A 444 13.84 -28.98 -7.52
C ARG A 444 14.97 -29.89 -7.05
N PRO A 445 14.73 -30.80 -6.08
CA PRO A 445 15.72 -31.79 -5.71
C PRO A 445 16.24 -32.53 -6.94
N PHE A 446 17.58 -32.62 -7.07
CA PHE A 446 18.28 -33.23 -8.21
C PHE A 446 18.05 -32.53 -9.57
N GLY A 447 17.55 -31.30 -9.56
CA GLY A 447 17.33 -30.49 -10.75
C GLY A 447 18.62 -29.80 -11.27
N ARG A 448 18.52 -29.20 -12.46
CA ARG A 448 19.59 -28.36 -13.05
C ARG A 448 19.25 -26.86 -12.99
N ASP A 449 18.22 -26.49 -12.24
CA ASP A 449 17.67 -25.13 -12.21
C ASP A 449 18.74 -24.13 -11.74
N MET A 450 19.48 -24.43 -10.67
CA MET A 450 20.52 -23.54 -10.17
C MET A 450 21.70 -23.36 -11.14
N LEU A 451 22.11 -24.44 -11.82
CA LEU A 451 23.16 -24.36 -12.85
C LEU A 451 22.70 -23.50 -14.03
N ARG A 452 21.47 -23.70 -14.49
CA ARG A 452 20.88 -22.92 -15.59
C ARG A 452 20.70 -21.45 -15.21
N PHE A 453 20.34 -21.16 -13.96
CA PHE A 453 20.24 -19.79 -13.47
C PHE A 453 21.60 -19.09 -13.46
N ALA A 454 22.67 -19.77 -13.04
CA ALA A 454 24.02 -19.25 -13.11
C ALA A 454 24.44 -18.92 -14.56
N GLN A 455 24.16 -19.84 -15.50
CA GLN A 455 24.42 -19.63 -16.93
C GLN A 455 23.65 -18.42 -17.49
N LEU A 456 22.35 -18.29 -17.18
CA LEU A 456 21.54 -17.15 -17.63
C LEU A 456 22.08 -15.82 -17.08
N ARG A 457 22.60 -15.80 -15.85
CA ARG A 457 23.21 -14.60 -15.26
C ARG A 457 24.50 -14.19 -15.97
N GLU A 458 25.33 -15.15 -16.36
CA GLU A 458 26.57 -14.90 -17.09
C GLU A 458 26.27 -14.43 -18.52
N GLN A 459 25.38 -15.13 -19.22
CA GLN A 459 24.96 -14.80 -20.58
C GLN A 459 24.29 -13.43 -20.69
N ARG A 460 23.72 -12.89 -19.61
CA ARG A 460 23.14 -11.54 -19.59
C ARG A 460 24.17 -10.47 -19.95
N MET A 461 25.42 -10.59 -19.48
CA MET A 461 26.48 -9.64 -19.80
C MET A 461 26.81 -9.67 -21.30
N ILE A 462 26.91 -10.88 -21.86
CA ILE A 462 27.17 -11.10 -23.29
C ILE A 462 26.01 -10.56 -24.12
N TYR A 463 24.77 -10.79 -23.68
CA TYR A 463 23.58 -10.26 -24.34
C TYR A 463 23.59 -8.73 -24.43
N ARG A 464 24.05 -8.04 -23.38
CA ARG A 464 24.15 -6.58 -23.34
C ARG A 464 25.18 -6.01 -24.33
N LEU A 465 26.29 -6.71 -24.53
CA LEU A 465 27.28 -6.37 -25.56
C LEU A 465 26.72 -6.55 -26.98
N ALA A 466 25.84 -7.53 -27.14
CA ALA A 466 25.23 -7.86 -28.42
C ALA A 466 24.03 -6.96 -28.77
N LEU A 467 23.56 -6.10 -27.86
CA LEU A 467 22.42 -5.21 -28.10
C LEU A 467 22.69 -4.27 -29.28
N GLY A 468 21.79 -4.28 -30.26
CA GLY A 468 21.90 -3.47 -31.48
C GLY A 468 22.73 -4.10 -32.62
N GLN A 469 23.28 -5.31 -32.43
CA GLN A 469 24.00 -6.04 -33.47
C GLN A 469 23.04 -6.87 -34.36
N PRO A 470 23.28 -6.96 -35.68
CA PRO A 470 22.58 -7.91 -36.54
C PRO A 470 22.94 -9.37 -36.14
N ASN A 471 21.97 -10.29 -36.16
CA ASN A 471 22.12 -11.70 -35.77
C ASN A 471 22.67 -11.90 -34.34
N GLN A 472 21.97 -11.29 -33.37
CA GLN A 472 22.34 -11.25 -31.96
C GLN A 472 22.61 -12.64 -31.33
N GLU A 473 21.82 -13.66 -31.67
CA GLU A 473 21.96 -15.01 -31.11
C GLU A 473 23.28 -15.69 -31.54
N ASP A 474 23.66 -15.54 -32.81
CA ASP A 474 24.91 -16.11 -33.34
C ASP A 474 26.13 -15.44 -32.71
N PHE A 475 26.08 -14.11 -32.54
CA PHE A 475 27.14 -13.36 -31.87
C PHE A 475 27.30 -13.78 -30.40
N ILE A 476 26.20 -13.96 -29.68
CA ILE A 476 26.23 -14.47 -28.29
C ILE A 476 26.82 -15.88 -28.25
N ASN A 477 26.43 -16.77 -29.17
CA ASN A 477 26.95 -18.13 -29.24
C ASN A 477 28.47 -18.14 -29.45
N VAL A 478 28.99 -17.31 -30.36
CA VAL A 478 30.44 -17.18 -30.62
C VAL A 478 31.19 -16.67 -29.39
N LEU A 479 30.67 -15.65 -28.70
CA LEU A 479 31.32 -15.09 -27.51
C LEU A 479 31.24 -16.01 -26.29
N SER A 480 30.14 -16.76 -26.14
CA SER A 480 29.94 -17.71 -25.03
C SER A 480 30.91 -18.91 -25.10
N LEU A 481 31.50 -19.19 -26.27
CA LEU A 481 32.53 -20.21 -26.44
C LEU A 481 33.90 -19.78 -25.91
N GLY A 482 34.09 -18.49 -25.61
CA GLY A 482 35.38 -17.89 -25.28
C GLY A 482 35.91 -18.09 -23.85
N GLY A 483 35.11 -18.70 -22.95
CA GLY A 483 35.50 -18.95 -21.56
C GLY A 483 35.80 -17.69 -20.74
N ALA A 484 36.36 -17.87 -19.54
CA ALA A 484 36.57 -16.81 -18.55
C ALA A 484 37.51 -15.67 -18.99
N VAL A 485 38.47 -15.97 -19.88
CA VAL A 485 39.46 -15.00 -20.37
C VAL A 485 38.81 -13.97 -21.29
N ILE A 486 37.94 -14.40 -22.19
CA ILE A 486 37.16 -13.50 -23.06
C ILE A 486 36.13 -12.73 -22.23
N GLY A 487 35.53 -13.34 -21.20
CA GLY A 487 34.66 -12.63 -20.26
C GLY A 487 35.33 -11.41 -19.60
N ALA A 488 36.57 -11.56 -19.11
CA ALA A 488 37.31 -10.46 -18.48
C ALA A 488 37.67 -9.33 -19.47
N LEU A 489 37.98 -9.66 -20.73
CA LEU A 489 38.28 -8.69 -21.78
C LEU A 489 37.06 -7.89 -22.24
N LEU A 490 35.88 -8.53 -22.23
CA LEU A 490 34.63 -7.93 -22.72
C LEU A 490 33.91 -7.08 -21.68
N GLN A 491 34.15 -7.31 -20.38
CA GLN A 491 33.48 -6.63 -19.27
C GLN A 491 33.52 -5.09 -19.34
N PRO A 492 34.64 -4.44 -19.74
CA PRO A 492 34.69 -2.98 -19.85
C PRO A 492 33.88 -2.40 -21.02
N LEU A 493 33.53 -3.23 -22.01
CA LEU A 493 32.86 -2.80 -23.25
C LEU A 493 31.33 -2.90 -23.17
N VAL A 494 30.80 -3.43 -22.07
CA VAL A 494 29.37 -3.69 -21.90
C VAL A 494 28.61 -2.37 -21.77
N LEU A 495 27.64 -2.15 -22.66
CA LEU A 495 26.64 -1.09 -22.49
C LEU A 495 25.70 -1.48 -21.33
N ASP A 496 25.99 -0.96 -20.13
CA ASP A 496 25.21 -1.26 -18.94
C ASP A 496 24.36 -0.07 -18.51
N PHE A 497 23.16 0.03 -19.08
CA PHE A 497 22.11 0.95 -18.62
C PHE A 497 21.28 0.37 -17.47
N SER A 498 21.63 -0.83 -16.98
CA SER A 498 20.89 -1.46 -15.91
C SER A 498 21.38 -0.94 -14.56
N ALA A 499 20.42 -0.73 -13.67
CA ALA A 499 20.71 -0.25 -12.34
C ALA A 499 21.55 -1.23 -11.46
N MET A 500 21.78 -2.47 -11.91
CA MET A 500 22.59 -3.47 -11.20
C MET A 500 24.07 -3.48 -11.63
N GLY A 501 24.38 -3.25 -12.91
CA GLY A 501 25.76 -3.34 -13.39
C GLY A 501 26.63 -2.17 -12.93
N LEU A 502 26.05 -0.98 -12.85
CA LEU A 502 26.73 0.22 -12.36
C LEU A 502 27.16 0.10 -10.88
N ARG A 503 26.44 -0.69 -10.07
CA ARG A 503 26.83 -0.93 -8.66
C ARG A 503 28.07 -1.83 -8.54
N GLN A 504 28.19 -2.84 -9.41
CA GLN A 504 29.31 -3.78 -9.36
C GLN A 504 30.64 -3.14 -9.78
N GLN A 505 30.60 -2.14 -10.66
CA GLN A 505 31.81 -1.41 -11.08
C GLN A 505 32.44 -0.58 -9.95
N GLN A 506 31.64 -0.01 -9.03
CA GLN A 506 32.18 0.80 -7.92
C GLN A 506 32.76 -0.03 -6.77
N ALA A 507 32.28 -1.26 -6.55
CA ALA A 507 32.85 -2.16 -5.54
C ALA A 507 34.27 -2.66 -5.87
N ILE A 508 34.73 -2.45 -7.11
CA ILE A 508 36.04 -2.92 -7.62
C ILE A 508 37.03 -1.74 -7.78
N ALA A 509 36.68 -0.51 -7.40
CA ALA A 509 37.63 0.61 -7.42
C ALA A 509 38.81 0.33 -6.46
N PRO A 510 40.07 0.23 -6.94
CA PRO A 510 41.20 -0.08 -6.08
C PRO A 510 41.50 1.10 -5.15
N GLY A 511 41.74 0.77 -3.88
CA GLY A 511 42.25 1.70 -2.88
C GLY A 511 43.50 2.41 -3.39
N THR A 512 43.55 3.70 -3.12
CA THR A 512 44.66 4.61 -3.40
C THR A 512 45.97 3.97 -2.96
N LEU A 513 46.81 3.59 -3.93
CA LEU A 513 48.21 3.25 -3.67
C LEU A 513 48.89 4.52 -3.15
N VAL A 514 49.09 4.57 -1.84
CA VAL A 514 49.99 5.51 -1.20
C VAL A 514 51.39 5.15 -1.68
N ASN A 515 52.01 6.04 -2.44
CA ASN A 515 53.43 6.00 -2.75
C ASN A 515 54.22 5.94 -1.44
N GLY A 516 54.91 4.83 -1.20
CA GLY A 516 55.94 4.67 -0.18
C GLY A 516 57.26 4.39 -0.90
N GLU A 517 58.23 5.24 -0.63
CA GLU A 517 59.59 5.27 -1.17
C GLU A 517 60.35 3.95 -1.01
N GLY A 518 61.24 3.68 -1.96
CA GLY A 518 62.22 2.59 -1.99
C GLY A 518 63.00 2.60 -3.29
#